data_AF-A0A5C6ALZ5-F1
#
_entry.id   AF-A0A5C6ALZ5-F1
#
_cell.length_a   1.000
_cell.length_b   1.000
_cell.length_c   1.000
_cell.angle_alpha   90.00
_cell.angle_beta   90.00
_cell.angle_gamma   90.00
#
_symmetry.space_group_name_H-M   'P 1'
#
loop_
_entity.id
_entity.type
_entity.pdbx_description
1 polymer ?
#
loop_
_entity_poly.entity_id
_entity_poly.type
_entity_poly.pdbx_seq_one_letter_code
_entity_poly.pdbx_strand_id
1 'polypeptide(L)'
;MGVRRVIALGDTALLSSRAAHVAPAAAPAGILDVVPAFGAVAVHFDPTVTAGDAVTEWLNRHQANDGEASPSRLIELPVCYGDDLGPDLDAVAKHAGLSADEVVRRHAGAEYVVGAVGFQPGFGYLEGLPTELQTPRRATPRTALPAGAVGIGGPYTGVYPQASPGGWNLIGQTPLVMFDEGRDEPSLLRYGDRVRFVPIDRDEFYRLASEQRMTVTKPEPEIDRPLLRVVSPGVQTTVQGLGRFGQQHLGVSPGGAMDTASLRLANRLVGNAPETPVLEATLVGPVLEAIEPVTLGVAGAVSTAHQVQLQPGQKLDLRRLVGGARAYVAFPGGVSGAIGKPLEPDTLLGSLDANATCRSTDAVLVGVGWRRALGGGVATLGVLRGPQAEAFGVEAWRRLLNETYRVTPQSSRMGVRLEGPALQVEQADDLPSQPVCHGALQVPPGGQPIVLGADRQTLGGYPVMAVIASADWPALGQLAPGDPVRFVEITLDAAIHLRQQAERDLAIAAVGIQLQQLIL
;
A
#
# COMPACT_ATOMS: atom_id res chain seq x y z
N MET A 1 8.47 -33.70 6.03
CA MET A 1 7.24 -33.11 5.46
C MET A 1 6.69 -32.13 6.50
N GLY A 2 7.01 -30.85 6.38
CA GLY A 2 6.52 -29.83 7.32
C GLY A 2 5.00 -29.67 7.19
N VAL A 3 4.32 -29.50 8.32
CA VAL A 3 2.85 -29.31 8.37
C VAL A 3 2.49 -28.10 7.51
N ARG A 4 1.60 -28.31 6.54
CA ARG A 4 1.00 -27.24 5.72
C ARG A 4 0.26 -26.30 6.67
N ARG A 5 0.78 -25.09 6.90
CA ARG A 5 0.17 -24.11 7.80
C ARG A 5 -0.31 -22.91 6.98
N VAL A 6 -1.60 -22.90 6.65
CA VAL A 6 -2.30 -21.66 6.29
C VAL A 6 -2.67 -20.99 7.60
N ILE A 7 -2.30 -19.73 7.76
CA ILE A 7 -2.58 -18.93 8.95
C ILE A 7 -3.28 -17.64 8.57
N ALA A 8 -4.10 -17.11 9.48
CA ALA A 8 -4.71 -15.81 9.31
C ALA A 8 -3.64 -14.70 9.35
N LEU A 9 -3.73 -13.76 8.43
CA LEU A 9 -3.02 -12.50 8.43
C LEU A 9 -4.08 -11.39 8.59
N GLY A 10 -4.69 -11.35 9.77
CA GLY A 10 -5.90 -10.58 10.03
C GLY A 10 -7.17 -11.26 9.49
N ASP A 11 -8.23 -10.47 9.35
CA ASP A 11 -9.54 -10.91 8.84
C ASP A 11 -9.71 -10.72 7.32
N THR A 12 -8.71 -10.14 6.64
CA THR A 12 -8.76 -9.81 5.20
C THR A 12 -7.64 -10.46 4.39
N ALA A 13 -6.79 -11.28 5.03
CA ALA A 13 -5.75 -12.01 4.34
C ALA A 13 -5.41 -13.33 5.03
N LEU A 14 -4.94 -14.29 4.23
CA LEU A 14 -4.31 -15.53 4.69
C LEU A 14 -2.86 -15.56 4.24
N LEU A 15 -1.98 -16.17 5.03
CA LEU A 15 -0.59 -16.43 4.68
C LEU A 15 -0.37 -17.95 4.67
N SER A 16 0.28 -18.46 3.62
CA SER A 16 0.72 -19.85 3.53
C SER A 16 2.21 -19.93 3.28
N SER A 17 2.90 -20.84 3.98
CA SER A 17 4.33 -21.09 3.87
C SER A 17 4.74 -21.88 2.63
N ARG A 18 3.82 -22.06 1.66
CA ARG A 18 4.11 -22.67 0.36
C ARG A 18 3.51 -21.82 -0.76
N ALA A 19 4.37 -21.19 -1.55
CA ALA A 19 4.01 -20.57 -2.79
C ALA A 19 3.69 -21.68 -3.79
N ALA A 20 2.44 -21.76 -4.19
CA ALA A 20 2.05 -22.36 -5.46
C ALA A 20 2.07 -21.26 -6.52
N HIS A 21 2.27 -21.60 -7.78
CA HIS A 21 1.82 -20.73 -8.87
C HIS A 21 0.30 -20.77 -8.86
N VAL A 22 -0.31 -19.97 -7.98
CA VAL A 22 -1.76 -19.88 -7.90
C VAL A 22 -2.21 -18.95 -9.01
N ALA A 23 -2.44 -19.53 -10.19
CA ALA A 23 -3.13 -18.82 -11.24
C ALA A 23 -4.53 -18.42 -10.72
N PRO A 24 -5.00 -17.18 -10.94
CA PRO A 24 -6.32 -16.75 -10.49
C PRO A 24 -7.49 -17.48 -11.17
N ALA A 25 -7.22 -18.43 -12.07
CA ALA A 25 -8.24 -19.27 -12.68
C ALA A 25 -9.06 -20.00 -11.58
N ALA A 26 -10.38 -19.82 -11.63
CA ALA A 26 -11.32 -20.35 -10.63
C ALA A 26 -11.09 -19.86 -9.17
N ALA A 27 -10.49 -18.68 -8.99
CA ALA A 27 -10.48 -17.98 -7.70
C ALA A 27 -11.92 -17.71 -7.20
N PRO A 28 -12.22 -17.96 -5.90
CA PRO A 28 -13.45 -17.50 -5.28
C PRO A 28 -13.70 -16.01 -5.51
N ALA A 29 -14.98 -15.63 -5.68
CA ALA A 29 -15.37 -14.23 -5.68
C ALA A 29 -14.88 -13.55 -4.40
N GLY A 30 -14.42 -12.29 -4.49
CA GLY A 30 -13.92 -11.55 -3.34
C GLY A 30 -12.42 -11.71 -3.07
N ILE A 31 -11.68 -12.56 -3.79
CA ILE A 31 -10.21 -12.48 -3.80
C ILE A 31 -9.78 -11.18 -4.49
N LEU A 32 -8.93 -10.42 -3.79
CA LEU A 32 -8.44 -9.11 -4.21
C LEU A 32 -7.02 -9.19 -4.78
N ASP A 33 -6.14 -9.95 -4.12
CA ASP A 33 -4.75 -10.12 -4.55
C ASP A 33 -4.20 -11.47 -4.09
N VAL A 34 -3.25 -12.00 -4.88
CA VAL A 34 -2.44 -13.17 -4.52
C VAL A 34 -0.98 -12.76 -4.64
N VAL A 35 -0.26 -12.71 -3.52
CA VAL A 35 1.09 -12.13 -3.42
C VAL A 35 2.09 -13.22 -3.02
N PRO A 36 2.77 -13.84 -3.98
CA PRO A 36 3.86 -14.78 -3.70
C PRO A 36 5.17 -14.04 -3.37
N ALA A 37 5.90 -14.54 -2.37
CA ALA A 37 7.24 -14.05 -2.01
C ALA A 37 8.02 -15.11 -1.23
N PHE A 38 9.24 -15.41 -1.68
CA PHE A 38 10.22 -16.33 -1.08
C PHE A 38 9.63 -17.66 -0.63
N GLY A 39 8.83 -18.29 -1.49
CA GLY A 39 8.21 -19.57 -1.21
C GLY A 39 7.00 -19.50 -0.26
N ALA A 40 6.56 -18.31 0.15
CA ALA A 40 5.27 -18.06 0.80
C ALA A 40 4.29 -17.37 -0.17
N VAL A 41 3.00 -17.42 0.16
CA VAL A 41 1.95 -16.70 -0.57
C VAL A 41 0.94 -16.12 0.39
N ALA A 42 0.61 -14.83 0.21
CA ALA A 42 -0.54 -14.23 0.86
C ALA A 42 -1.72 -14.10 -0.12
N VAL A 43 -2.91 -14.38 0.37
CA VAL A 43 -4.16 -14.18 -0.37
C VAL A 43 -4.96 -13.13 0.36
N HIS A 44 -5.15 -11.97 -0.28
CA HIS A 44 -5.99 -10.89 0.22
C HIS A 44 -7.40 -11.05 -0.32
N PHE A 45 -8.41 -10.89 0.52
CA PHE A 45 -9.81 -11.07 0.14
C PHE A 45 -10.75 -10.17 0.95
N ASP A 46 -11.95 -9.98 0.44
CA ASP A 46 -13.04 -9.31 1.15
C ASP A 46 -13.83 -10.34 2.00
N PRO A 47 -13.76 -10.28 3.34
CA PRO A 47 -14.45 -11.22 4.23
C PRO A 47 -15.98 -11.05 4.23
N THR A 48 -16.50 -10.01 3.58
CA THR A 48 -17.95 -9.82 3.37
C THR A 48 -18.46 -10.50 2.11
N VAL A 49 -17.56 -10.92 1.22
CA VAL A 49 -17.87 -11.63 -0.03
C VAL A 49 -17.50 -13.11 0.04
N THR A 50 -16.35 -13.46 0.64
CA THR A 50 -15.91 -14.86 0.79
C THR A 50 -15.37 -15.15 2.19
N ALA A 51 -15.66 -16.35 2.68
CA ALA A 51 -15.13 -16.83 3.96
C ALA A 51 -13.67 -17.27 3.82
N GLY A 52 -12.88 -17.10 4.90
CA GLY A 52 -11.48 -17.54 4.95
C GLY A 52 -11.31 -19.05 4.73
N ASP A 53 -12.26 -19.87 5.18
CA ASP A 53 -12.23 -21.32 4.96
C ASP A 53 -12.31 -21.68 3.48
N ALA A 54 -13.19 -21.01 2.72
CA ALA A 54 -13.30 -21.20 1.28
C ALA A 54 -12.01 -20.81 0.54
N VAL A 55 -11.36 -19.72 0.98
CA VAL A 55 -10.04 -19.31 0.45
C VAL A 55 -8.96 -20.33 0.82
N THR A 56 -8.99 -20.87 2.04
CA THR A 56 -8.05 -21.91 2.52
C THR A 56 -8.19 -23.19 1.71
N GLU A 57 -9.42 -23.66 1.49
CA GLU A 57 -9.70 -24.83 0.66
C GLU A 57 -9.26 -24.63 -0.79
N TRP A 58 -9.54 -23.46 -1.36
CA TRP A 58 -9.06 -23.10 -2.70
C TRP A 58 -7.54 -23.13 -2.78
N LEU A 59 -6.84 -22.52 -1.82
CA LEU A 59 -5.38 -22.48 -1.77
C LEU A 59 -4.78 -23.89 -1.63
N ASN A 60 -5.34 -24.71 -0.75
CA ASN A 60 -4.90 -26.09 -0.53
C ASN A 60 -5.07 -26.97 -1.78
N ARG A 61 -6.15 -26.77 -2.55
CA ARG A 61 -6.36 -27.48 -3.83
C ARG A 61 -5.30 -27.11 -4.87
N HIS A 62 -4.94 -25.83 -4.98
CA HIS A 62 -3.92 -25.38 -5.92
C HIS A 62 -2.53 -25.90 -5.55
N GLN A 63 -2.16 -25.83 -4.27
CA GLN A 63 -0.89 -26.37 -3.78
C GLN A 63 -0.76 -27.90 -3.94
N ALA A 64 -1.88 -28.62 -4.00
CA ALA A 64 -1.88 -30.05 -4.28
C ALA A 64 -1.65 -30.37 -5.76
N ASN A 65 -1.97 -29.44 -6.66
CA ASN A 65 -1.93 -29.59 -8.11
C ASN A 65 -0.69 -28.95 -8.77
N ASP A 66 0.28 -28.46 -7.99
CA ASP A 66 1.56 -27.84 -8.42
C ASP A 66 2.47 -28.73 -9.29
N GLY A 67 2.00 -29.89 -9.78
CA GLY A 67 2.73 -30.82 -10.63
C GLY A 67 2.99 -30.32 -12.06
N GLU A 68 2.34 -29.25 -12.50
CA GLU A 68 2.53 -28.64 -13.82
C GLU A 68 2.98 -27.18 -13.65
N ALA A 69 4.28 -26.99 -13.37
CA ALA A 69 4.88 -25.65 -13.39
C ALA A 69 4.73 -25.05 -14.81
N SER A 70 4.09 -23.87 -14.89
CA SER A 70 4.10 -23.09 -16.13
C SER A 70 5.55 -22.82 -16.58
N PRO A 71 5.84 -22.76 -17.88
CA PRO A 71 7.19 -22.45 -18.35
C PRO A 71 7.61 -21.07 -17.84
N SER A 72 8.65 -21.05 -16.99
CA SER A 72 9.24 -19.81 -16.48
C SER A 72 9.86 -19.02 -17.64
N ARG A 73 9.45 -17.75 -17.80
CA ARG A 73 10.02 -16.84 -18.80
C ARG A 73 11.48 -16.56 -18.44
N LEU A 74 12.36 -16.60 -19.43
CA LEU A 74 13.72 -16.09 -19.30
C LEU A 74 13.74 -14.62 -19.70
N ILE A 75 14.14 -13.75 -18.77
CA ILE A 75 14.30 -12.32 -18.99
C ILE A 75 15.80 -12.00 -19.01
N GLU A 76 16.26 -11.46 -20.13
CA GLU A 76 17.64 -11.01 -20.28
C GLU A 76 17.72 -9.51 -19.98
N LEU A 77 18.54 -9.15 -19.00
CA LEU A 77 18.73 -7.77 -18.55
C LEU A 77 20.11 -7.28 -19.00
N PRO A 78 20.20 -6.37 -19.98
CA PRO A 78 21.47 -5.76 -20.37
C PRO A 78 21.96 -4.85 -19.24
N VAL A 79 23.23 -5.00 -18.83
CA VAL A 79 23.83 -4.23 -17.74
C VAL A 79 25.20 -3.70 -18.13
N CYS A 80 25.40 -2.40 -17.95
CA CYS A 80 26.73 -1.80 -17.96
C CYS A 80 27.26 -1.82 -16.51
N TYR A 81 28.41 -2.46 -16.29
CA TYR A 81 29.01 -2.65 -14.97
C TYR A 81 30.08 -1.59 -14.67
N GLY A 82 30.23 -1.27 -13.38
CA GLY A 82 31.34 -0.44 -12.87
C GLY A 82 31.20 1.07 -13.08
N ASP A 83 32.25 1.80 -12.73
CA ASP A 83 32.37 3.26 -12.80
C ASP A 83 31.20 4.01 -12.10
N ASP A 84 30.64 5.04 -12.73
CA ASP A 84 29.52 5.83 -12.22
C ASP A 84 28.20 5.05 -12.23
N LEU A 85 28.05 4.04 -13.09
CA LEU A 85 26.88 3.16 -13.17
C LEU A 85 26.92 2.02 -12.13
N GLY A 86 28.11 1.70 -11.60
CA GLY A 86 28.36 0.63 -10.63
C GLY A 86 29.44 1.01 -9.61
N PRO A 87 29.23 2.07 -8.81
CA PRO A 87 30.27 2.66 -7.97
C PRO A 87 30.77 1.77 -6.82
N ASP A 88 30.08 0.66 -6.52
CA ASP A 88 30.47 -0.29 -5.47
C ASP A 88 31.07 -1.58 -6.01
N LEU A 89 31.26 -1.73 -7.34
CA LEU A 89 31.80 -2.95 -7.93
C LEU A 89 33.15 -3.35 -7.32
N ASP A 90 34.06 -2.39 -7.17
CA ASP A 90 35.39 -2.62 -6.56
C ASP A 90 35.28 -2.99 -5.07
N ALA A 91 34.32 -2.42 -4.35
CA ALA A 91 34.09 -2.73 -2.95
C ALA A 91 33.56 -4.16 -2.77
N VAL A 92 32.63 -4.58 -3.63
CA VAL A 92 32.13 -5.96 -3.70
C VAL A 92 33.25 -6.93 -4.07
N ALA A 93 34.07 -6.59 -5.07
CA ALA A 93 35.21 -7.39 -5.50
C ALA A 93 36.22 -7.60 -4.35
N LYS A 94 36.55 -6.52 -3.62
CA LYS A 94 37.40 -6.57 -2.43
C LYS A 94 36.81 -7.44 -1.32
N HIS A 95 35.50 -7.34 -1.07
CA HIS A 95 34.81 -8.17 -0.07
C HIS A 95 34.86 -9.66 -0.44
N ALA A 96 34.63 -9.98 -1.72
CA ALA A 96 34.65 -11.34 -2.25
C ALA A 96 36.06 -11.93 -2.41
N GLY A 97 37.12 -11.11 -2.33
CA GLY A 97 38.48 -11.53 -2.66
C GLY A 97 38.70 -11.81 -4.15
N LEU A 98 37.96 -11.10 -5.02
CA LEU A 98 37.94 -11.28 -6.47
C LEU A 98 38.37 -9.99 -7.19
N SER A 99 38.64 -10.06 -8.49
CA SER A 99 38.73 -8.87 -9.34
C SER A 99 37.34 -8.37 -9.74
N ALA A 100 37.22 -7.11 -10.16
CA ALA A 100 35.97 -6.56 -10.69
C ALA A 100 35.43 -7.39 -11.88
N ASP A 101 36.31 -7.75 -12.83
CA ASP A 101 35.95 -8.61 -13.98
C ASP A 101 35.41 -9.97 -13.54
N GLU A 102 35.96 -10.53 -12.46
CA GLU A 102 35.51 -11.81 -11.92
C GLU A 102 34.13 -11.71 -11.26
N VAL A 103 33.86 -10.60 -10.56
CA VAL A 103 32.52 -10.30 -10.03
C VAL A 103 31.52 -10.20 -11.19
N VAL A 104 31.85 -9.45 -12.24
CA VAL A 104 30.99 -9.30 -13.42
C VAL A 104 30.73 -10.67 -14.07
N ARG A 105 31.78 -11.47 -14.31
CA ARG A 105 31.66 -12.80 -14.91
C ARG A 105 30.76 -13.73 -14.10
N ARG A 106 30.94 -13.77 -12.78
CA ARG A 106 30.14 -14.63 -11.89
C ARG A 106 28.71 -14.13 -11.74
N HIS A 107 28.50 -12.83 -11.66
CA HIS A 107 27.16 -12.25 -11.58
C HIS A 107 26.40 -12.45 -12.89
N ALA A 108 27.02 -12.24 -14.06
CA ALA A 108 26.38 -12.47 -15.34
C ALA A 108 26.13 -13.96 -15.66
N GLY A 109 27.03 -14.84 -15.21
CA GLY A 109 26.97 -16.28 -15.47
C GLY A 109 26.08 -17.08 -14.53
N ALA A 110 25.53 -16.47 -13.47
CA ALA A 110 24.65 -17.15 -12.53
C ALA A 110 23.21 -17.29 -13.09
N GLU A 111 22.51 -18.31 -12.61
CA GLU A 111 21.10 -18.50 -12.90
C GLU A 111 20.26 -17.89 -11.78
N TYR A 112 19.42 -16.90 -12.14
CA TYR A 112 18.57 -16.24 -11.17
C TYR A 112 17.12 -16.63 -11.34
N VAL A 113 16.39 -16.64 -10.22
CA VAL A 113 14.93 -16.72 -10.19
C VAL A 113 14.40 -15.55 -9.38
N VAL A 114 13.33 -14.92 -9.85
CA VAL A 114 12.63 -13.88 -9.09
C VAL A 114 11.89 -14.52 -7.92
N GLY A 115 12.51 -14.43 -6.74
CA GLY A 115 11.96 -14.95 -5.49
C GLY A 115 10.86 -14.07 -4.90
N ALA A 116 10.80 -12.79 -5.22
CA ALA A 116 9.70 -11.90 -4.85
C ALA A 116 9.70 -10.64 -5.72
N VAL A 117 8.53 -10.01 -5.88
CA VAL A 117 8.43 -8.65 -6.43
C VAL A 117 7.75 -7.77 -5.38
N GLY A 118 8.43 -6.72 -4.94
CA GLY A 118 7.97 -5.87 -3.84
C GLY A 118 9.03 -4.90 -3.37
N PHE A 119 8.83 -4.24 -2.22
CA PHE A 119 9.53 -3.02 -1.77
C PHE A 119 9.18 -1.76 -2.58
N GLN A 120 9.18 -1.85 -3.91
CA GLN A 120 8.67 -0.85 -4.85
C GLN A 120 8.00 -1.53 -6.05
N PRO A 121 7.14 -0.82 -6.80
CA PRO A 121 6.57 -1.34 -8.04
C PRO A 121 7.63 -1.85 -9.01
N GLY A 122 7.59 -3.16 -9.31
CA GLY A 122 8.48 -3.86 -10.22
C GLY A 122 9.87 -4.24 -9.69
N PHE A 123 10.17 -4.02 -8.40
CA PHE A 123 11.47 -4.38 -7.84
C PHE A 123 11.50 -5.89 -7.58
N GLY A 124 12.27 -6.62 -8.39
CA GLY A 124 12.45 -8.07 -8.27
C GLY A 124 13.63 -8.43 -7.37
N TYR A 125 13.36 -9.18 -6.30
CA TYR A 125 14.39 -9.86 -5.51
C TYR A 125 14.81 -11.13 -6.22
N LEU A 126 16.08 -11.20 -6.64
CA LEU A 126 16.61 -12.34 -7.37
C LEU A 126 17.39 -13.27 -6.43
N GLU A 127 16.95 -14.52 -6.39
CA GLU A 127 17.63 -15.63 -5.72
C GLU A 127 18.63 -16.29 -6.69
N GLY A 128 19.66 -16.94 -6.17
CA GLY A 128 20.71 -17.59 -6.97
C GLY A 128 22.04 -16.83 -7.03
N LEU A 129 22.21 -15.76 -6.24
CA LEU A 129 23.48 -15.05 -6.13
C LEU A 129 24.59 -15.97 -5.58
N PRO A 130 25.72 -16.15 -6.28
CA PRO A 130 26.84 -16.96 -5.81
C PRO A 130 27.29 -16.52 -4.41
N THR A 131 27.56 -17.49 -3.54
CA THR A 131 27.85 -17.26 -2.11
C THR A 131 29.02 -16.31 -1.88
N GLU A 132 30.01 -16.31 -2.78
CA GLU A 132 31.19 -15.46 -2.70
C GLU A 132 30.88 -14.00 -3.02
N LEU A 133 29.80 -13.71 -3.75
CA LEU A 133 29.37 -12.35 -4.07
C LEU A 133 28.42 -11.76 -3.02
N GLN A 134 27.91 -12.58 -2.09
CA GLN A 134 26.95 -12.15 -1.08
C GLN A 134 27.58 -11.13 -0.14
N THR A 135 27.28 -9.87 -0.39
CA THR A 135 27.87 -8.74 0.32
C THR A 135 26.80 -8.06 1.17
N PRO A 136 27.02 -7.85 2.49
CA PRO A 136 26.06 -7.15 3.34
C PRO A 136 25.66 -5.79 2.79
N ARG A 137 24.46 -5.33 3.17
CA ARG A 137 24.02 -3.96 2.86
C ARG A 137 24.98 -2.95 3.47
N ARG A 138 25.11 -1.78 2.85
CA ARG A 138 25.86 -0.65 3.38
C ARG A 138 25.31 -0.25 4.75
N ALA A 139 26.20 0.09 5.68
CA ALA A 139 25.83 0.57 7.01
C ALA A 139 25.00 1.87 6.95
N THR A 140 25.37 2.77 6.02
CA THR A 140 24.61 3.98 5.73
C THR A 140 24.01 3.88 4.33
N PRO A 141 22.67 3.88 4.18
CA PRO A 141 22.03 3.86 2.88
C PRO A 141 22.27 5.17 2.12
N ARG A 142 22.31 5.10 0.78
CA ARG A 142 22.29 6.30 -0.06
C ARG A 142 20.92 6.95 0.00
N THR A 143 20.91 8.28 -0.05
CA THR A 143 19.68 9.07 -0.12
C THR A 143 18.99 8.96 -1.48
N ALA A 144 19.75 8.69 -2.54
CA ALA A 144 19.21 8.46 -3.88
C ALA A 144 20.08 7.44 -4.64
N LEU A 145 19.41 6.48 -5.27
CA LEU A 145 19.91 5.53 -6.25
C LEU A 145 19.22 5.83 -7.59
N PRO A 146 19.89 5.69 -8.73
CA PRO A 146 19.24 5.91 -10.03
C PRO A 146 18.29 4.75 -10.39
N ALA A 147 17.29 5.04 -11.21
CA ALA A 147 16.46 4.00 -11.83
C ALA A 147 17.32 3.10 -12.75
N GLY A 148 17.05 1.81 -12.76
CA GLY A 148 17.83 0.79 -13.46
C GLY A 148 19.08 0.32 -12.70
N ALA A 149 19.39 0.88 -11.52
CA ALA A 149 20.56 0.47 -10.76
C ALA A 149 20.48 -1.02 -10.39
N VAL A 150 21.57 -1.76 -10.61
CA VAL A 150 21.71 -3.16 -10.24
C VAL A 150 22.54 -3.24 -8.97
N GLY A 151 21.99 -3.87 -7.93
CA GLY A 151 22.63 -3.90 -6.62
C GLY A 151 22.63 -5.28 -5.96
N ILE A 152 23.60 -5.48 -5.06
CA ILE A 152 23.70 -6.65 -4.18
C ILE A 152 23.42 -6.25 -2.73
N GLY A 153 22.58 -7.01 -2.04
CA GLY A 153 22.26 -6.82 -0.63
C GLY A 153 22.05 -8.14 0.11
N GLY A 154 23.10 -8.63 0.76
CA GLY A 154 23.11 -9.95 1.40
C GLY A 154 23.08 -11.07 0.34
N PRO A 155 22.15 -12.04 0.44
CA PRO A 155 22.06 -13.15 -0.51
C PRO A 155 21.32 -12.80 -1.82
N TYR A 156 20.88 -11.55 -1.99
CA TYR A 156 20.05 -11.14 -3.12
C TYR A 156 20.77 -10.16 -4.05
N THR A 157 20.45 -10.25 -5.33
CA THR A 157 20.67 -9.17 -6.32
C THR A 157 19.31 -8.70 -6.87
N GLY A 158 19.29 -7.57 -7.55
CA GLY A 158 18.04 -6.96 -8.00
C GLY A 158 18.27 -5.63 -8.70
N VAL A 159 17.20 -5.14 -9.33
CA VAL A 159 17.22 -3.90 -10.12
C VAL A 159 16.22 -2.91 -9.55
N TYR A 160 16.67 -1.70 -9.28
CA TYR A 160 15.85 -0.59 -8.80
C TYR A 160 14.98 -0.05 -9.95
N PRO A 161 13.64 -0.17 -9.92
CA PRO A 161 12.78 0.29 -11.03
C PRO A 161 12.70 1.80 -11.15
N GLN A 162 12.87 2.49 -10.03
CA GLN A 162 12.73 3.94 -9.90
C GLN A 162 13.82 4.48 -8.98
N ALA A 163 14.05 5.79 -9.05
CA ALA A 163 14.99 6.43 -8.15
C ALA A 163 14.48 6.37 -6.71
N SER A 164 15.30 5.90 -5.78
CA SER A 164 14.93 5.74 -4.37
C SER A 164 16.14 5.78 -3.44
N PRO A 165 15.97 6.05 -2.14
CA PRO A 165 16.98 5.71 -1.17
C PRO A 165 17.23 4.19 -1.13
N GLY A 166 18.44 3.77 -0.77
CA GLY A 166 18.73 2.34 -0.61
C GLY A 166 20.15 2.03 -0.15
N GLY A 167 20.32 0.87 0.48
CA GLY A 167 21.58 0.44 1.08
C GLY A 167 22.29 -0.69 0.33
N TRP A 168 21.86 -1.05 -0.87
CA TRP A 168 22.51 -2.12 -1.63
C TRP A 168 23.79 -1.61 -2.31
N ASN A 169 24.73 -2.52 -2.55
CA ASN A 169 25.99 -2.24 -3.21
C ASN A 169 25.75 -2.22 -4.73
N LEU A 170 25.89 -1.05 -5.36
CA LEU A 170 25.64 -0.86 -6.78
C LEU A 170 26.80 -1.36 -7.64
N ILE A 171 26.56 -2.36 -8.47
CA ILE A 171 27.59 -2.99 -9.30
C ILE A 171 27.47 -2.64 -10.79
N GLY A 172 26.32 -2.10 -11.20
CA GLY A 172 26.06 -1.69 -12.58
C GLY A 172 24.66 -1.10 -12.76
N GLN A 173 24.26 -0.84 -13.99
CA GLN A 173 22.96 -0.27 -14.33
C GLN A 173 22.41 -0.87 -15.63
N THR A 174 21.11 -1.14 -15.66
CA THR A 174 20.37 -1.49 -16.89
C THR A 174 19.67 -0.26 -17.47
N PRO A 175 19.62 -0.10 -18.81
CA PRO A 175 18.87 0.99 -19.44
C PRO A 175 17.36 0.70 -19.54
N LEU A 176 16.92 -0.52 -19.19
CA LEU A 176 15.52 -0.92 -19.31
C LEU A 176 14.64 -0.27 -18.24
N VAL A 177 13.43 0.13 -18.65
CA VAL A 177 12.38 0.56 -17.72
C VAL A 177 11.73 -0.67 -17.11
N MET A 178 12.02 -0.92 -15.82
CA MET A 178 11.60 -2.12 -15.11
C MET A 178 10.11 -2.12 -14.74
N PHE A 179 9.51 -0.94 -14.57
CA PHE A 179 8.09 -0.77 -14.24
C PHE A 179 7.48 0.41 -14.98
N ASP A 180 6.33 0.19 -15.61
CA ASP A 180 5.57 1.19 -16.35
C ASP A 180 4.07 0.88 -16.29
N GLU A 181 3.30 1.71 -15.59
CA GLU A 181 1.84 1.54 -15.41
C GLU A 181 1.06 1.57 -16.73
N GLY A 182 1.63 2.11 -17.81
CA GLY A 182 0.98 2.19 -19.13
C GLY A 182 1.06 0.92 -19.97
N ARG A 183 1.84 -0.09 -19.57
CA ARG A 183 1.97 -1.36 -20.30
C ARG A 183 0.86 -2.34 -19.93
N ASP A 184 0.49 -3.21 -20.87
CA ASP A 184 -0.38 -4.36 -20.60
C ASP A 184 0.18 -5.23 -19.45
N GLU A 185 1.51 -5.36 -19.39
CA GLU A 185 2.24 -5.95 -18.27
C GLU A 185 3.10 -4.87 -17.59
N PRO A 186 2.64 -4.27 -16.47
CA PRO A 186 3.33 -3.12 -15.90
C PRO A 186 4.74 -3.40 -15.40
N SER A 187 4.98 -4.61 -14.88
CA SER A 187 6.29 -5.03 -14.38
C SER A 187 7.00 -5.90 -15.42
N LEU A 188 8.28 -5.59 -15.69
CA LEU A 188 9.13 -6.42 -16.54
C LEU A 188 9.43 -7.80 -15.90
N LEU A 189 9.55 -7.82 -14.57
CA LEU A 189 9.84 -9.02 -13.78
C LEU A 189 8.60 -9.49 -13.02
N ARG A 190 8.41 -10.81 -12.98
CA ARG A 190 7.35 -11.48 -12.21
C ARG A 190 7.93 -12.56 -11.31
N TYR A 191 7.23 -12.87 -10.23
CA TYR A 191 7.57 -14.01 -9.37
C TYR A 191 7.72 -15.30 -10.21
N GLY A 192 8.84 -15.99 -10.01
CA GLY A 192 9.17 -17.22 -10.74
C GLY A 192 9.83 -17.03 -12.11
N ASP A 193 9.95 -15.80 -12.64
CA ASP A 193 10.73 -15.55 -13.86
C ASP A 193 12.20 -15.94 -13.63
N ARG A 194 12.84 -16.49 -14.66
CA ARG A 194 14.29 -16.68 -14.70
C ARG A 194 14.92 -15.41 -15.23
N VAL A 195 16.03 -14.99 -14.62
CA VAL A 195 16.74 -13.78 -15.04
C VAL A 195 18.18 -14.13 -15.40
N ARG A 196 18.66 -13.54 -16.49
CA ARG A 196 20.07 -13.54 -16.88
C ARG A 196 20.54 -12.12 -17.09
N PHE A 197 21.66 -11.75 -16.47
CA PHE A 197 22.30 -10.48 -16.75
C PHE A 197 23.24 -10.60 -17.93
N VAL A 198 23.17 -9.66 -18.86
CA VAL A 198 23.99 -9.62 -20.08
C VAL A 198 24.89 -8.39 -20.01
N PRO A 199 26.21 -8.55 -19.81
CA PRO A 199 27.13 -7.43 -19.83
C PRO A 199 27.10 -6.71 -21.19
N ILE A 200 26.96 -5.38 -21.16
CA ILE A 200 27.04 -4.51 -22.33
C ILE A 200 28.04 -3.38 -22.08
N ASP A 201 28.52 -2.75 -23.15
CA ASP A 201 29.34 -1.56 -23.04
C ASP A 201 28.50 -0.28 -22.85
N ARG A 202 29.20 0.84 -22.64
CA ARG A 202 28.57 2.15 -22.43
C ARG A 202 27.82 2.66 -23.65
N ASP A 203 28.34 2.42 -24.85
CA ASP A 203 27.75 2.94 -26.08
C ASP A 203 26.38 2.29 -26.29
N GLU A 204 26.30 0.97 -26.09
CA GLU A 204 25.07 0.20 -26.14
C GLU A 204 24.09 0.62 -25.04
N PHE A 205 24.59 0.88 -23.82
CA PHE A 205 23.75 1.36 -22.71
C PHE A 205 23.04 2.67 -23.07
N TYR A 206 23.78 3.67 -23.58
CA TYR A 206 23.19 4.96 -23.93
C TYR A 206 22.28 4.87 -25.15
N ARG A 207 22.56 3.99 -26.12
CA ARG A 207 21.66 3.72 -27.25
C ARG A 207 20.32 3.21 -26.76
N LEU A 208 20.31 2.12 -25.98
CA LEU A 208 19.08 1.54 -25.42
C LEU A 208 18.33 2.53 -24.51
N ALA A 209 19.04 3.30 -23.69
CA ALA A 209 18.43 4.30 -22.82
C ALA A 209 17.73 5.42 -23.60
N SER A 210 18.26 5.79 -24.78
CA SER A 210 17.66 6.80 -25.66
C SER A 210 16.36 6.30 -26.29
N GLU A 211 16.30 5.03 -26.69
CA GLU A 211 15.12 4.39 -27.27
C GLU A 211 13.96 4.36 -26.27
N GLN A 212 14.24 4.00 -25.01
CA GLN A 212 13.23 3.92 -23.95
C GLN A 212 12.54 5.28 -23.67
N ARG A 213 13.30 6.39 -23.75
CA ARG A 213 12.79 7.74 -23.46
C ARG A 213 11.78 8.26 -24.48
N MET A 214 11.81 7.79 -25.72
CA MET A 214 10.87 8.26 -26.76
C MET A 214 9.45 7.70 -26.59
N THR A 215 9.26 6.69 -25.74
CA THR A 215 8.02 5.91 -25.64
C THR A 215 7.06 6.34 -24.53
N VAL A 216 7.45 7.28 -23.65
CA VAL A 216 6.69 7.58 -22.43
C VAL A 216 6.09 8.99 -22.49
N THR A 217 4.84 9.10 -22.91
CA THR A 217 3.97 10.23 -22.59
C THR A 217 2.63 9.68 -22.08
N LYS A 218 2.38 9.83 -20.77
CA LYS A 218 1.07 9.50 -20.21
C LYS A 218 0.18 10.74 -20.37
N PRO A 219 -0.97 10.66 -21.06
CA PRO A 219 -1.92 11.76 -21.05
C PRO A 219 -2.43 11.97 -19.62
N GLU A 220 -2.49 13.22 -19.18
CA GLU A 220 -3.18 13.56 -17.94
C GLU A 220 -4.67 13.24 -18.10
N PRO A 221 -5.35 12.77 -17.03
CA PRO A 221 -6.78 12.52 -17.11
C PRO A 221 -7.50 13.81 -17.50
N GLU A 222 -8.26 13.75 -18.60
CA GLU A 222 -9.00 14.89 -19.13
C GLU A 222 -10.06 15.34 -18.12
N ILE A 223 -10.20 16.66 -17.95
CA ILE A 223 -11.18 17.25 -17.04
C ILE A 223 -12.43 17.55 -17.85
N ASP A 224 -13.48 16.74 -17.69
CA ASP A 224 -14.73 16.91 -18.43
C ASP A 224 -15.46 18.21 -18.05
N ARG A 225 -15.45 18.57 -16.76
CA ARG A 225 -16.07 19.80 -16.25
C ARG A 225 -15.33 20.37 -15.03
N PRO A 226 -14.58 21.47 -15.15
CA PRO A 226 -13.91 22.09 -13.99
C PRO A 226 -14.94 22.73 -13.05
N LEU A 227 -14.88 22.39 -11.75
CA LEU A 227 -15.85 22.83 -10.73
C LEU A 227 -15.21 23.72 -9.67
N LEU A 228 -14.00 23.36 -9.21
CA LEU A 228 -13.28 24.05 -8.15
C LEU A 228 -11.86 24.40 -8.58
N ARG A 229 -11.33 25.49 -8.03
CA ARG A 229 -9.91 25.84 -8.06
C ARG A 229 -9.28 25.62 -6.68
N VAL A 230 -8.09 25.05 -6.65
CA VAL A 230 -7.29 24.93 -5.42
C VAL A 230 -6.68 26.29 -5.08
N VAL A 231 -7.18 26.95 -4.03
CA VAL A 231 -6.58 28.19 -3.49
C VAL A 231 -5.39 27.85 -2.58
N SER A 232 -5.55 26.81 -1.76
CA SER A 232 -4.47 26.26 -0.94
C SER A 232 -4.64 24.74 -0.87
N PRO A 233 -3.59 23.95 -1.14
CA PRO A 233 -3.69 22.48 -1.14
C PRO A 233 -3.72 21.87 0.27
N GLY A 234 -3.44 22.65 1.33
CA GLY A 234 -3.23 22.11 2.67
C GLY A 234 -1.87 21.42 2.82
N VAL A 235 -1.72 20.55 3.82
CA VAL A 235 -0.46 19.81 4.07
C VAL A 235 -0.33 18.59 3.15
N GLN A 236 -1.39 17.80 3.05
CA GLN A 236 -1.41 16.62 2.19
C GLN A 236 -2.86 16.30 1.81
N THR A 237 -3.30 16.87 0.68
CA THR A 237 -4.60 16.56 0.07
C THR A 237 -4.36 15.79 -1.22
N THR A 238 -5.01 14.63 -1.37
CA THR A 238 -4.82 13.72 -2.51
C THR A 238 -6.15 13.18 -3.00
N VAL A 239 -6.25 12.82 -4.29
CA VAL A 239 -7.40 12.06 -4.80
C VAL A 239 -7.27 10.60 -4.33
N GLN A 240 -8.32 10.03 -3.73
CA GLN A 240 -8.35 8.68 -3.19
C GLN A 240 -9.63 7.95 -3.61
N GLY A 241 -9.48 6.66 -3.92
CA GLY A 241 -10.59 5.70 -4.05
C GLY A 241 -10.59 4.68 -2.90
N LEU A 242 -11.23 3.52 -3.08
CA LEU A 242 -11.19 2.42 -2.10
C LEU A 242 -9.88 1.61 -2.11
N GLY A 243 -9.03 1.83 -3.10
CA GLY A 243 -7.79 1.09 -3.32
C GLY A 243 -7.76 0.44 -4.70
N ARG A 244 -6.56 0.06 -5.14
CA ARG A 244 -6.29 -0.63 -6.40
C ARG A 244 -5.81 -2.04 -6.09
N PHE A 245 -6.62 -3.04 -6.45
CA PHE A 245 -6.33 -4.43 -6.17
C PHE A 245 -5.90 -5.17 -7.44
N GLY A 246 -5.30 -6.34 -7.29
CA GLY A 246 -4.80 -7.18 -8.39
C GLY A 246 -3.36 -6.88 -8.82
N GLN A 247 -2.67 -5.95 -8.18
CA GLN A 247 -1.31 -5.52 -8.53
C GLN A 247 -0.31 -5.62 -7.37
N GLN A 248 -0.70 -6.10 -6.19
CA GLN A 248 0.21 -6.19 -5.04
C GLN A 248 1.38 -7.14 -5.28
N HIS A 249 1.17 -8.18 -6.08
CA HIS A 249 2.22 -9.12 -6.54
C HIS A 249 3.26 -8.47 -7.45
N LEU A 250 3.03 -7.25 -7.91
CA LEU A 250 3.97 -6.43 -8.69
C LEU A 250 4.64 -5.36 -7.82
N GLY A 251 4.45 -5.38 -6.50
CA GLY A 251 4.96 -4.34 -5.61
C GLY A 251 4.15 -3.04 -5.61
N VAL A 252 3.00 -3.01 -6.28
CA VAL A 252 2.10 -1.83 -6.28
C VAL A 252 1.26 -1.85 -5.01
N SER A 253 1.39 -0.79 -4.20
CA SER A 253 0.57 -0.63 -3.01
C SER A 253 -0.91 -0.44 -3.40
N PRO A 254 -1.87 -1.01 -2.65
CA PRO A 254 -3.28 -0.75 -2.92
C PRO A 254 -3.67 0.72 -2.81
N GLY A 255 -3.00 1.48 -1.95
CA GLY A 255 -3.36 2.86 -1.64
C GLY A 255 -4.82 2.96 -1.16
N GLY A 256 -5.50 4.02 -1.58
CA GLY A 256 -6.91 4.26 -1.24
C GLY A 256 -7.10 5.03 0.07
N ALA A 257 -8.34 5.33 0.42
CA ALA A 257 -8.64 6.13 1.61
C ALA A 257 -8.17 5.43 2.90
N MET A 258 -7.59 6.20 3.82
CA MET A 258 -7.27 5.70 5.17
C MET A 258 -8.53 5.44 6.01
N ASP A 259 -9.60 6.15 5.72
CA ASP A 259 -10.94 5.97 6.28
C ASP A 259 -11.94 5.84 5.13
N THR A 260 -12.11 4.60 4.70
CA THR A 260 -13.00 4.21 3.59
C THR A 260 -14.47 4.45 3.91
N ALA A 261 -14.87 4.45 5.19
CA ALA A 261 -16.24 4.71 5.58
C ALA A 261 -16.62 6.17 5.30
N SER A 262 -15.77 7.11 5.70
CA SER A 262 -15.99 8.53 5.44
C SER A 262 -15.94 8.86 3.95
N LEU A 263 -15.04 8.22 3.18
CA LEU A 263 -15.05 8.33 1.72
C LEU A 263 -16.42 7.93 1.14
N ARG A 264 -16.93 6.75 1.53
CA ARG A 264 -18.20 6.24 1.01
C ARG A 264 -19.38 7.11 1.44
N LEU A 265 -19.38 7.62 2.67
CA LEU A 265 -20.40 8.56 3.15
C LEU A 265 -20.38 9.88 2.36
N ALA A 266 -19.21 10.45 2.09
CA ALA A 266 -19.06 11.65 1.28
C ALA A 266 -19.64 11.42 -0.13
N ASN A 267 -19.34 10.28 -0.76
CA ASN A 267 -19.91 9.93 -2.06
C ASN A 267 -21.42 9.82 -2.04
N ARG A 268 -21.99 9.14 -1.04
CA ARG A 268 -23.45 8.99 -0.91
C ARG A 268 -24.16 10.32 -0.76
N LEU A 269 -23.56 11.29 -0.06
CA LEU A 269 -24.10 12.63 0.08
C LEU A 269 -24.31 13.35 -1.26
N VAL A 270 -23.53 13.02 -2.30
CA VAL A 270 -23.68 13.63 -3.65
C VAL A 270 -24.29 12.68 -4.67
N GLY A 271 -24.81 11.53 -4.24
CA GLY A 271 -25.44 10.53 -5.11
C GLY A 271 -24.47 9.64 -5.89
N ASN A 272 -23.17 9.71 -5.60
CA ASN A 272 -22.16 8.88 -6.25
C ASN A 272 -22.23 7.42 -5.80
N ALA A 273 -21.61 6.55 -6.59
CA ALA A 273 -21.25 5.21 -6.13
C ALA A 273 -20.25 5.30 -4.95
N PRO A 274 -20.31 4.41 -3.95
CA PRO A 274 -19.44 4.44 -2.77
C PRO A 274 -17.95 4.52 -3.08
N GLU A 275 -17.51 3.89 -4.16
CA GLU A 275 -16.12 3.72 -4.58
C GLU A 275 -15.57 4.87 -5.42
N THR A 276 -16.42 5.82 -5.81
CA THR A 276 -16.04 6.95 -6.65
C THR A 276 -14.87 7.73 -6.02
N PRO A 277 -13.83 8.13 -6.79
CA PRO A 277 -12.71 8.89 -6.25
C PRO A 277 -13.14 10.24 -5.63
N VAL A 278 -12.59 10.56 -4.46
CA VAL A 278 -12.83 11.79 -3.69
C VAL A 278 -11.51 12.45 -3.30
N LEU A 279 -11.55 13.68 -2.79
CA LEU A 279 -10.39 14.24 -2.09
C LEU A 279 -10.30 13.69 -0.66
N GLU A 280 -9.12 13.23 -0.25
CA GLU A 280 -8.75 13.00 1.15
C GLU A 280 -7.82 14.13 1.60
N ALA A 281 -8.23 14.88 2.62
CA ALA A 281 -7.48 15.99 3.22
C ALA A 281 -6.94 15.60 4.60
N THR A 282 -5.63 15.80 4.84
CA THR A 282 -4.95 15.36 6.07
C THR A 282 -4.49 16.54 6.95
N LEU A 283 -4.85 16.52 8.23
CA LEU A 283 -4.55 17.48 9.31
C LEU A 283 -4.97 18.93 9.02
N VAL A 284 -4.31 19.58 8.08
CA VAL A 284 -4.67 20.92 7.57
C VAL A 284 -5.11 20.73 6.12
N GLY A 285 -6.42 20.77 5.91
CA GLY A 285 -7.03 20.54 4.61
C GLY A 285 -6.96 21.74 3.66
N PRO A 286 -7.52 21.57 2.45
CA PRO A 286 -7.40 22.57 1.40
C PRO A 286 -8.38 23.73 1.61
N VAL A 287 -8.13 24.82 0.88
CA VAL A 287 -9.12 25.85 0.57
C VAL A 287 -9.46 25.75 -0.90
N LEU A 288 -10.72 25.47 -1.22
CA LEU A 288 -11.21 25.27 -2.57
C LEU A 288 -12.21 26.36 -2.93
N GLU A 289 -12.06 27.00 -4.07
CA GLU A 289 -12.96 28.05 -4.56
C GLU A 289 -13.82 27.53 -5.70
N ALA A 290 -15.14 27.74 -5.62
CA ALA A 290 -16.05 27.32 -6.67
C ALA A 290 -15.96 28.23 -7.90
N ILE A 291 -15.88 27.62 -9.07
CA ILE A 291 -15.90 28.29 -10.38
C ILE A 291 -17.33 28.27 -10.94
N GLU A 292 -18.07 27.20 -10.64
CA GLU A 292 -19.47 27.02 -10.99
C GLU A 292 -20.30 26.67 -9.74
N PRO A 293 -21.64 26.86 -9.79
CA PRO A 293 -22.51 26.36 -8.72
C PRO A 293 -22.32 24.85 -8.52
N VAL A 294 -22.01 24.43 -7.30
CA VAL A 294 -21.72 23.02 -6.97
C VAL A 294 -22.22 22.64 -5.58
N THR A 295 -22.67 21.40 -5.44
CA THR A 295 -22.96 20.77 -4.14
C THR A 295 -21.92 19.69 -3.89
N LEU A 296 -21.18 19.79 -2.78
CA LEU A 296 -20.12 18.87 -2.38
C LEU A 296 -20.58 18.03 -1.19
N GLY A 297 -20.13 16.78 -1.10
CA GLY A 297 -20.35 15.92 0.05
C GLY A 297 -19.12 15.92 0.94
N VAL A 298 -19.26 16.26 2.22
CA VAL A 298 -18.14 16.34 3.17
C VAL A 298 -18.35 15.37 4.33
N ALA A 299 -17.34 14.56 4.63
CA ALA A 299 -17.36 13.59 5.73
C ALA A 299 -15.97 13.43 6.40
N GLY A 300 -15.85 12.59 7.42
CA GLY A 300 -14.61 12.35 8.18
C GLY A 300 -14.43 13.30 9.36
N ALA A 301 -13.27 13.93 9.48
CA ALA A 301 -12.87 14.86 10.52
C ALA A 301 -13.58 16.22 10.39
N VAL A 302 -14.90 16.17 10.40
CA VAL A 302 -15.85 17.28 10.45
C VAL A 302 -16.85 17.00 11.57
N SER A 303 -17.58 18.03 12.02
CA SER A 303 -18.55 17.87 13.12
C SER A 303 -19.63 16.82 12.79
N THR A 304 -20.15 16.87 11.56
CA THR A 304 -21.13 15.95 11.01
C THR A 304 -20.87 15.80 9.51
N ALA A 305 -21.20 14.65 8.92
CA ALA A 305 -21.19 14.51 7.47
C ALA A 305 -22.35 15.35 6.88
N HIS A 306 -22.08 16.16 5.86
CA HIS A 306 -23.06 17.11 5.32
C HIS A 306 -22.78 17.50 3.86
N GLN A 307 -23.80 18.05 3.19
CA GLN A 307 -23.63 18.72 1.91
C GLN A 307 -23.19 20.17 2.10
N VAL A 308 -22.31 20.66 1.23
CA VAL A 308 -21.92 22.08 1.15
C VAL A 308 -22.27 22.62 -0.22
N GLN A 309 -23.04 23.69 -0.27
CA GLN A 309 -23.38 24.39 -1.51
C GLN A 309 -22.50 25.60 -1.68
N LEU A 310 -21.92 25.74 -2.87
CA LEU A 310 -21.09 26.88 -3.22
C LEU A 310 -21.59 27.51 -4.51
N GLN A 311 -21.72 28.83 -4.49
CA GLN A 311 -21.84 29.67 -5.68
C GLN A 311 -20.45 30.07 -6.18
N PRO A 312 -20.30 30.49 -7.45
CA PRO A 312 -19.04 30.97 -7.98
C PRO A 312 -18.37 32.03 -7.08
N GLY A 313 -17.09 31.84 -6.78
CA GLY A 313 -16.29 32.68 -5.87
C GLY A 313 -16.39 32.33 -4.38
N GLN A 314 -17.35 31.50 -3.97
CA GLN A 314 -17.42 30.98 -2.59
C GLN A 314 -16.39 29.89 -2.35
N LYS A 315 -16.00 29.71 -1.09
CA LYS A 315 -14.90 28.82 -0.70
C LYS A 315 -15.33 27.76 0.31
N LEU A 316 -14.89 26.52 0.10
CA LEU A 316 -14.81 25.49 1.13
C LEU A 316 -13.45 25.60 1.83
N ASP A 317 -13.45 25.84 3.14
CA ASP A 317 -12.24 25.97 3.96
C ASP A 317 -12.12 24.80 4.95
N LEU A 318 -11.17 23.89 4.67
CA LEU A 318 -10.89 22.72 5.51
C LEU A 318 -9.55 22.83 6.25
N ARG A 319 -9.01 24.05 6.41
CA ARG A 319 -7.74 24.23 7.15
C ARG A 319 -7.81 23.77 8.60
N ARG A 320 -9.02 23.74 9.19
CA ARG A 320 -9.27 23.21 10.53
C ARG A 320 -10.19 21.99 10.44
N LEU A 321 -9.61 20.82 10.71
CA LEU A 321 -10.36 19.57 10.88
C LEU A 321 -10.79 19.38 12.34
N VAL A 322 -11.89 18.65 12.56
CA VAL A 322 -12.49 18.47 13.89
C VAL A 322 -12.65 17.00 14.25
N GLY A 323 -11.98 16.60 15.34
CA GLY A 323 -12.14 15.30 15.99
C GLY A 323 -11.65 14.10 15.19
N GLY A 324 -10.68 14.33 14.30
CA GLY A 324 -9.93 13.32 13.58
C GLY A 324 -8.85 13.97 12.71
N ALA A 325 -8.05 13.16 12.04
CA ALA A 325 -6.96 13.60 11.20
C ALA A 325 -7.34 13.81 9.72
N ARG A 326 -8.47 13.25 9.25
CA ARG A 326 -8.77 13.21 7.80
C ARG A 326 -10.22 13.54 7.45
N ALA A 327 -10.42 14.47 6.53
CA ALA A 327 -11.72 14.78 5.94
C ALA A 327 -11.77 14.36 4.46
N TYR A 328 -12.97 14.09 3.98
CA TYR A 328 -13.23 13.63 2.61
C TYR A 328 -14.19 14.57 1.91
N VAL A 329 -13.90 14.93 0.66
CA VAL A 329 -14.74 15.81 -0.16
C VAL A 329 -15.07 15.12 -1.47
N ALA A 330 -16.35 14.77 -1.64
CA ALA A 330 -16.91 14.19 -2.84
C ALA A 330 -17.56 15.25 -3.72
N PHE A 331 -17.40 15.07 -5.03
CA PHE A 331 -17.95 15.94 -6.07
C PHE A 331 -18.97 15.11 -6.84
N PRO A 332 -20.09 15.68 -7.31
CA PRO A 332 -21.02 14.94 -8.16
C PRO A 332 -20.27 14.39 -9.38
N GLY A 333 -20.34 13.09 -9.62
CA GLY A 333 -19.64 12.40 -10.72
C GLY A 333 -18.17 12.04 -10.43
N GLY A 334 -17.64 12.40 -9.26
CA GLY A 334 -16.28 12.07 -8.82
C GLY A 334 -15.25 13.18 -9.08
N VAL A 335 -14.03 12.98 -8.63
CA VAL A 335 -12.96 13.98 -8.67
C VAL A 335 -11.92 13.64 -9.75
N SER A 336 -11.63 14.61 -10.62
CA SER A 336 -10.53 14.52 -11.59
C SER A 336 -9.16 14.60 -10.91
N GLY A 337 -8.16 13.93 -11.50
CA GLY A 337 -6.76 14.02 -11.07
C GLY A 337 -6.11 12.66 -10.81
N ALA A 338 -4.78 12.69 -10.68
CA ALA A 338 -4.02 11.47 -10.41
C ALA A 338 -4.20 11.01 -8.95
N ILE A 339 -4.68 9.78 -8.78
CA ILE A 339 -4.84 9.14 -7.46
C ILE A 339 -3.51 9.17 -6.70
N GLY A 340 -3.55 9.56 -5.42
CA GLY A 340 -2.41 9.59 -4.52
C GLY A 340 -1.44 10.75 -4.73
N LYS A 341 -1.57 11.55 -5.80
CA LYS A 341 -0.74 12.74 -5.99
C LYS A 341 -1.26 13.91 -5.14
N PRO A 342 -0.38 14.63 -4.42
CA PRO A 342 -0.76 15.85 -3.72
C PRO A 342 -1.31 16.90 -4.67
N LEU A 343 -2.30 17.67 -4.20
CA LEU A 343 -2.80 18.84 -4.92
C LEU A 343 -1.75 19.95 -4.98
N GLU A 344 -1.76 20.70 -6.07
CA GLU A 344 -0.96 21.91 -6.24
C GLU A 344 -1.85 23.16 -6.27
N PRO A 345 -1.35 24.34 -5.84
CA PRO A 345 -2.08 25.59 -5.99
C PRO A 345 -2.52 25.84 -7.43
N ASP A 346 -3.67 26.51 -7.60
CA ASP A 346 -4.28 26.84 -8.89
C ASP A 346 -4.68 25.65 -9.78
N THR A 347 -4.51 24.41 -9.31
CA THR A 347 -5.05 23.21 -9.98
C THR A 347 -6.57 23.31 -10.09
N LEU A 348 -7.09 23.02 -11.29
CA LEU A 348 -8.53 22.86 -11.51
C LEU A 348 -8.95 21.44 -11.17
N LEU A 349 -9.99 21.33 -10.36
CA LEU A 349 -10.62 20.08 -9.98
C LEU A 349 -12.02 20.02 -10.59
N GLY A 350 -12.31 18.94 -11.29
CA GLY A 350 -13.57 18.78 -12.00
C GLY A 350 -14.24 17.45 -11.73
N SER A 351 -15.45 17.35 -12.29
CA SER A 351 -16.16 16.08 -12.34
C SER A 351 -15.57 15.16 -13.41
N LEU A 352 -15.60 13.85 -13.15
CA LEU A 352 -15.37 12.82 -14.16
C LEU A 352 -16.61 12.51 -15.00
N ASP A 353 -17.75 13.16 -14.71
CA ASP A 353 -18.97 13.09 -15.52
C ASP A 353 -19.55 14.50 -15.68
N ALA A 354 -19.47 15.05 -16.89
CA ALA A 354 -19.95 16.39 -17.21
C ALA A 354 -21.44 16.62 -16.88
N ASN A 355 -22.25 15.56 -16.87
CA ASN A 355 -23.70 15.63 -16.64
C ASN A 355 -24.10 15.37 -15.19
N ALA A 356 -23.14 14.98 -14.33
CA ALA A 356 -23.43 14.71 -12.94
C ALA A 356 -23.87 15.99 -12.22
N THR A 357 -25.06 15.92 -11.61
CA THR A 357 -25.61 16.99 -10.78
C THR A 357 -26.16 16.38 -9.51
N CYS A 358 -25.99 17.08 -8.38
CA CYS A 358 -26.60 16.70 -7.12
C CYS A 358 -27.69 17.73 -6.79
N ARG A 359 -28.92 17.26 -6.58
CA ARG A 359 -29.98 18.12 -6.03
C ARG A 359 -29.67 18.44 -4.57
N SER A 360 -29.87 19.70 -4.23
CA SER A 360 -29.72 20.23 -2.87
C SER A 360 -30.69 19.54 -1.93
N THR A 361 -30.20 19.11 -0.77
CA THR A 361 -31.05 18.80 0.39
C THR A 361 -30.51 19.52 1.61
N ASP A 362 -31.37 20.10 2.44
CA ASP A 362 -31.02 20.64 3.78
C ASP A 362 -30.67 19.53 4.79
N ALA A 363 -30.42 18.31 4.29
CA ALA A 363 -30.15 17.12 5.08
C ALA A 363 -28.78 17.23 5.77
N VAL A 364 -28.80 17.76 6.98
CA VAL A 364 -27.77 17.44 7.98
C VAL A 364 -28.02 15.99 8.37
N LEU A 365 -27.13 15.08 7.99
CA LEU A 365 -27.13 13.76 8.59
C LEU A 365 -26.88 13.94 10.09
N VAL A 366 -27.96 13.75 10.87
CA VAL A 366 -27.87 13.51 12.30
C VAL A 366 -26.98 12.28 12.45
N GLY A 367 -25.81 12.50 13.05
CA GLY A 367 -24.62 11.67 12.87
C GLY A 367 -24.91 10.18 12.84
N VAL A 368 -24.53 9.54 11.74
CA VAL A 368 -24.13 8.14 11.82
C VAL A 368 -22.96 8.17 12.80
N GLY A 369 -23.14 7.54 13.96
CA GLY A 369 -22.10 7.41 14.98
C GLY A 369 -20.98 6.51 14.49
N TRP A 370 -20.33 6.83 13.36
CA TRP A 370 -19.10 6.18 12.93
C TRP A 370 -17.91 6.58 13.82
N ARG A 371 -18.13 7.55 14.70
CA ARG A 371 -17.32 7.64 15.90
C ARG A 371 -17.61 6.42 16.79
N ARG A 372 -16.82 5.35 16.60
CA ARG A 372 -16.22 4.74 17.80
C ARG A 372 -15.45 5.90 18.42
N ALA A 373 -16.03 6.49 19.46
CA ALA A 373 -15.63 7.80 19.95
C ALA A 373 -14.11 7.94 20.06
N LEU A 374 -13.48 8.68 19.14
CA LEU A 374 -12.36 9.56 19.49
C LEU A 374 -12.96 10.72 20.30
N GLY A 375 -13.69 10.39 21.36
CA GLY A 375 -14.37 11.32 22.25
C GLY A 375 -13.35 11.80 23.26
N GLY A 376 -12.41 12.65 22.84
CA GLY A 376 -11.40 13.25 23.72
C GLY A 376 -10.62 12.27 24.61
N GLY A 377 -10.61 10.98 24.26
CA GLY A 377 -10.13 9.88 25.08
C GLY A 377 -9.27 8.90 24.28
N VAL A 378 -8.83 7.84 24.93
CA VAL A 378 -7.95 6.83 24.33
C VAL A 378 -8.71 6.00 23.29
N ALA A 379 -8.25 5.99 22.05
CA ALA A 379 -8.77 5.14 20.99
C ALA A 379 -8.50 3.66 21.31
N THR A 380 -9.49 2.79 21.18
CA THR A 380 -9.32 1.34 21.39
C THR A 380 -9.53 0.59 20.08
N LEU A 381 -8.49 -0.09 19.60
CA LEU A 381 -8.51 -0.86 18.35
C LEU A 381 -8.47 -2.36 18.64
N GLY A 382 -9.32 -3.13 17.97
CA GLY A 382 -9.33 -4.58 18.00
C GLY A 382 -8.15 -5.17 17.24
N VAL A 383 -7.41 -6.08 17.88
CA VAL A 383 -6.27 -6.77 17.30
C VAL A 383 -6.46 -8.27 17.26
N LEU A 384 -6.04 -8.87 16.15
CA LEU A 384 -5.84 -10.30 15.98
C LEU A 384 -4.36 -10.61 16.18
N ARG A 385 -4.03 -11.81 16.67
CA ARG A 385 -2.63 -12.27 16.73
C ARG A 385 -2.05 -12.37 15.32
N GLY A 386 -0.89 -11.76 15.12
CA GLY A 386 -0.16 -11.83 13.86
C GLY A 386 0.61 -13.14 13.70
N PRO A 387 1.14 -13.41 12.50
CA PRO A 387 1.92 -14.62 12.21
C PRO A 387 3.11 -14.86 13.14
N GLN A 388 3.73 -13.78 13.63
CA GLN A 388 4.89 -13.85 14.51
C GLN A 388 4.55 -13.50 15.98
N ALA A 389 3.27 -13.48 16.38
CA ALA A 389 2.87 -13.14 17.75
C ALA A 389 3.58 -13.97 18.83
N GLU A 390 3.79 -15.26 18.57
CA GLU A 390 4.47 -16.19 19.50
C GLU A 390 5.94 -15.81 19.74
N ALA A 391 6.64 -15.23 18.75
CA ALA A 391 8.06 -14.85 18.84
C ALA A 391 8.31 -13.67 19.81
N PHE A 392 7.27 -12.94 20.20
CA PHE A 392 7.36 -11.83 21.15
C PHE A 392 7.20 -12.26 22.62
N GLY A 393 6.73 -13.49 22.87
CA GLY A 393 6.44 -13.96 24.21
C GLY A 393 5.19 -13.32 24.85
N VAL A 394 4.83 -13.82 26.03
CA VAL A 394 3.60 -13.44 26.75
C VAL A 394 3.71 -12.02 27.31
N GLU A 395 4.88 -11.60 27.77
CA GLU A 395 5.11 -10.31 28.40
C GLU A 395 4.97 -9.15 27.41
N ALA A 396 5.52 -9.26 26.20
CA ALA A 396 5.32 -8.24 25.16
C ALA A 396 3.86 -8.19 24.71
N TRP A 397 3.19 -9.35 24.56
CA TRP A 397 1.76 -9.39 24.25
C TRP A 397 0.92 -8.69 25.33
N ARG A 398 1.19 -8.95 26.61
CA ARG A 398 0.53 -8.25 27.73
C ARG A 398 0.78 -6.74 27.70
N ARG A 399 2.01 -6.30 27.39
CA ARG A 399 2.32 -4.86 27.25
C ARG A 399 1.48 -4.22 26.14
N LEU A 400 1.41 -4.86 24.97
CA LEU A 400 0.60 -4.35 23.85
C LEU A 400 -0.86 -4.09 24.27
N LEU A 401 -1.46 -5.01 25.03
CA LEU A 401 -2.87 -4.91 25.42
C LEU A 401 -3.13 -3.99 26.63
N ASN A 402 -2.19 -3.93 27.58
CA ASN A 402 -2.41 -3.23 28.85
C ASN A 402 -1.93 -1.77 28.84
N GLU A 403 -0.95 -1.45 28.01
CA GLU A 403 -0.33 -0.12 27.98
C GLU A 403 -1.00 0.81 26.97
N THR A 404 -0.77 2.11 27.13
CA THR A 404 -1.21 3.13 26.17
C THR A 404 -0.04 3.58 25.31
N TYR A 405 -0.25 3.59 24.00
CA TYR A 405 0.69 4.10 23.00
C TYR A 405 0.24 5.47 22.50
N ARG A 406 1.16 6.24 21.92
CA ARG A 406 0.86 7.55 21.32
C ARG A 406 1.28 7.58 19.87
N VAL A 407 0.43 8.15 19.02
CA VAL A 407 0.78 8.36 17.60
C VAL A 407 1.88 9.39 17.47
N THR A 408 2.94 9.07 16.74
CA THR A 408 4.07 9.98 16.56
C THR A 408 3.89 10.90 15.35
N PRO A 409 4.54 12.08 15.31
CA PRO A 409 4.52 12.98 14.15
C PRO A 409 5.13 12.40 12.86
N GLN A 410 5.87 11.28 12.94
CA GLN A 410 6.45 10.60 11.77
C GLN A 410 5.45 9.64 11.09
N SER A 411 4.21 9.59 11.58
CA SER A 411 3.12 8.80 10.99
C SER A 411 2.70 9.36 9.63
N SER A 412 2.37 8.47 8.71
CA SER A 412 1.90 8.82 7.37
C SER A 412 0.90 7.78 6.86
N ARG A 413 0.44 7.93 5.61
CA ARG A 413 -0.40 6.92 4.95
C ARG A 413 0.30 5.57 4.74
N MET A 414 1.65 5.52 4.78
CA MET A 414 2.39 4.25 4.75
C MET A 414 2.23 3.47 6.05
N GLY A 415 2.17 4.17 7.19
CA GLY A 415 1.99 3.55 8.49
C GLY A 415 1.89 4.55 9.64
N VAL A 416 1.06 4.20 10.62
CA VAL A 416 0.88 4.91 11.88
C VAL A 416 1.95 4.41 12.84
N ARG A 417 2.89 5.31 13.18
CA ARG A 417 4.00 5.02 14.09
C ARG A 417 3.58 5.34 15.50
N LEU A 418 3.91 4.45 16.42
CA LEU A 418 3.47 4.53 17.81
C LEU A 418 4.69 4.59 18.73
N GLU A 419 4.58 5.42 19.76
CA GLU A 419 5.54 5.52 20.85
C GLU A 419 4.90 5.03 22.16
N GLY A 420 5.59 4.14 22.86
CA GLY A 420 5.16 3.61 24.14
C GLY A 420 6.16 2.60 24.71
N PRO A 421 5.73 1.75 25.66
CA PRO A 421 6.57 0.70 26.21
C PRO A 421 7.07 -0.25 25.12
N ALA A 422 8.39 -0.45 25.08
CA ALA A 422 9.04 -1.23 24.05
C ALA A 422 8.59 -2.71 24.06
N LEU A 423 8.27 -3.20 22.87
CA LEU A 423 7.89 -4.57 22.57
C LEU A 423 9.15 -5.30 22.09
N GLN A 424 9.74 -6.12 22.97
CA GLN A 424 10.95 -6.87 22.64
C GLN A 424 10.55 -8.19 21.99
N VAL A 425 11.26 -8.55 20.92
CA VAL A 425 11.14 -9.87 20.31
C VAL A 425 12.10 -10.82 21.04
N GLU A 426 11.61 -11.97 21.49
CA GLU A 426 12.42 -12.98 22.20
C GLU A 426 13.25 -13.81 21.21
N GLN A 427 12.72 -14.02 20.01
CA GLN A 427 13.39 -14.71 18.90
C GLN A 427 13.53 -13.77 17.70
N ALA A 428 14.67 -13.11 17.60
CA ALA A 428 15.02 -12.27 16.46
C ALA A 428 15.67 -13.12 15.35
N ASP A 429 14.87 -13.96 14.69
CA ASP A 429 15.33 -14.55 13.44
C ASP A 429 15.36 -13.47 12.35
N ASP A 430 16.41 -13.46 11.52
CA ASP A 430 16.52 -12.57 10.36
C ASP A 430 15.52 -13.05 9.29
N LEU A 431 14.24 -12.70 9.49
CA LEU A 431 13.15 -13.19 8.66
C LEU A 431 13.27 -12.58 7.24
N PRO A 432 13.14 -13.40 6.18
CA PRO A 432 13.02 -12.86 4.83
C PRO A 432 11.79 -11.96 4.75
N SER A 433 11.80 -11.03 3.80
CA SER A 433 10.63 -10.18 3.58
C SER A 433 9.43 -11.05 3.21
N GLN A 434 8.29 -10.82 3.89
CA GLN A 434 7.06 -11.58 3.67
C GLN A 434 5.94 -10.63 3.23
N PRO A 435 4.88 -11.12 2.58
CA PRO A 435 3.72 -10.29 2.27
C PRO A 435 3.08 -9.72 3.54
N VAL A 436 2.60 -8.48 3.45
CA VAL A 436 1.98 -7.76 4.58
C VAL A 436 0.62 -7.18 4.19
N CYS A 437 -0.26 -7.00 5.18
CA CYS A 437 -1.62 -6.47 4.99
C CYS A 437 -1.84 -5.11 5.66
N HIS A 438 -2.95 -4.45 5.31
CA HIS A 438 -3.36 -3.22 5.97
C HIS A 438 -3.69 -3.53 7.43
N GLY A 439 -3.28 -2.67 8.35
CA GLY A 439 -3.44 -2.90 9.78
C GLY A 439 -2.41 -3.86 10.38
N ALA A 440 -1.48 -4.44 9.62
CA ALA A 440 -0.41 -5.23 10.21
C ALA A 440 0.46 -4.36 11.14
N LEU A 441 0.63 -4.79 12.39
CA LEU A 441 1.45 -4.13 13.40
C LEU A 441 2.83 -4.77 13.41
N GLN A 442 3.78 -4.09 12.77
CA GLN A 442 5.18 -4.47 12.72
C GLN A 442 5.95 -3.87 13.89
N VAL A 443 6.91 -4.63 14.41
CA VAL A 443 7.81 -4.17 15.47
C VAL A 443 9.26 -4.25 14.97
N PRO A 444 9.88 -3.11 14.61
CA PRO A 444 11.31 -3.06 14.29
C PRO A 444 12.18 -3.35 15.53
N PRO A 445 13.51 -3.53 15.37
CA PRO A 445 14.44 -3.80 16.48
C PRO A 445 14.40 -2.79 17.64
N GLY A 446 13.98 -1.54 17.38
CA GLY A 446 13.80 -0.53 18.43
C GLY A 446 12.59 -0.77 19.35
N GLY A 447 11.74 -1.75 19.07
CA GLY A 447 10.59 -2.15 19.89
C GLY A 447 9.37 -1.22 19.81
N GLN A 448 9.43 -0.17 18.97
CA GLN A 448 8.33 0.78 18.79
C GLN A 448 7.42 0.34 17.63
N PRO A 449 6.11 0.12 17.87
CA PRO A 449 5.24 -0.48 16.87
C PRO A 449 4.87 0.48 15.72
N ILE A 450 4.69 -0.09 14.53
CA ILE A 450 4.24 0.59 13.32
C ILE A 450 3.04 -0.19 12.76
N VAL A 451 1.87 0.45 12.68
CA VAL A 451 0.68 -0.13 12.06
C VAL A 451 0.65 0.27 10.58
N LEU A 452 0.72 -0.69 9.68
CA LEU A 452 0.78 -0.45 8.24
C LEU A 452 -0.54 0.14 7.70
N GLY A 453 -0.42 1.21 6.91
CA GLY A 453 -1.54 1.99 6.37
C GLY A 453 -1.92 1.63 4.94
N ALA A 454 -2.64 2.54 4.28
CA ALA A 454 -3.16 2.37 2.93
C ALA A 454 -2.02 2.31 1.88
N ASP A 455 -0.99 3.16 2.04
CA ASP A 455 0.16 3.27 1.13
C ASP A 455 1.33 2.36 1.55
N ARG A 456 1.06 1.35 2.39
CA ARG A 456 2.09 0.41 2.86
C ARG A 456 2.80 -0.29 1.70
N GLN A 457 4.01 -0.77 1.95
CA GLN A 457 4.67 -1.71 1.07
C GLN A 457 3.90 -3.03 1.01
N THR A 458 4.05 -3.78 -0.08
CA THR A 458 3.39 -5.09 -0.25
C THR A 458 4.13 -6.20 0.49
N LEU A 459 5.44 -6.03 0.68
CA LEU A 459 6.31 -6.92 1.45
C LEU A 459 6.93 -6.15 2.63
N GLY A 460 7.15 -6.82 3.74
CA GLY A 460 7.81 -6.27 4.93
C GLY A 460 8.78 -7.26 5.55
N GLY A 461 9.92 -6.75 6.03
CA GLY A 461 10.95 -7.54 6.71
C GLY A 461 10.90 -7.52 8.24
N TYR A 462 9.95 -6.80 8.84
CA TYR A 462 9.78 -6.77 10.29
C TYR A 462 8.70 -7.77 10.74
N PRO A 463 8.89 -8.40 11.91
CA PRO A 463 7.92 -9.35 12.46
C PRO A 463 6.57 -8.66 12.70
N VAL A 464 5.49 -9.34 12.29
CA VAL A 464 4.12 -8.88 12.48
C VAL A 464 3.57 -9.50 13.77
N MET A 465 3.48 -8.68 14.82
CA MET A 465 3.02 -9.11 16.14
C MET A 465 1.49 -9.25 16.19
N ALA A 466 0.78 -8.32 15.56
CA ALA A 466 -0.68 -8.24 15.57
C ALA A 466 -1.20 -7.69 14.25
N VAL A 467 -2.51 -7.81 14.00
CA VAL A 467 -3.18 -7.18 12.87
C VAL A 467 -4.44 -6.47 13.36
N ILE A 468 -4.59 -5.18 13.05
CA ILE A 468 -5.82 -4.42 13.33
C ILE A 468 -6.97 -5.01 12.51
N ALA A 469 -8.08 -5.32 13.18
CA ALA A 469 -9.28 -5.81 12.53
C ALA A 469 -9.81 -4.80 11.49
N SER A 470 -10.29 -5.30 10.35
CA SER A 470 -10.71 -4.42 9.24
C SER A 470 -11.88 -3.51 9.54
N ALA A 471 -12.69 -3.84 10.56
CA ALA A 471 -13.73 -2.96 11.10
C ALA A 471 -13.18 -1.67 11.72
N ASP A 472 -11.94 -1.70 12.24
CA ASP A 472 -11.30 -0.58 12.94
C ASP A 472 -10.34 0.24 12.04
N TRP A 473 -10.17 -0.12 10.76
CA TRP A 473 -9.35 0.66 9.82
C TRP A 473 -9.80 2.13 9.68
N PRO A 474 -11.11 2.46 9.61
CA PRO A 474 -11.57 3.85 9.66
C PRO A 474 -11.08 4.62 10.89
N ALA A 475 -11.11 3.98 12.07
CA ALA A 475 -10.65 4.61 13.31
C ALA A 475 -9.13 4.83 13.29
N LEU A 476 -8.35 3.85 12.80
CA LEU A 476 -6.90 3.99 12.56
C LEU A 476 -6.61 5.17 11.63
N GLY A 477 -7.40 5.34 10.56
CA GLY A 477 -7.28 6.43 9.61
C GLY A 477 -7.60 7.82 10.16
N GLN A 478 -8.26 7.91 11.31
CA GLN A 478 -8.59 9.19 11.95
C GLN A 478 -7.61 9.61 13.06
N LEU A 479 -6.66 8.77 13.43
CA LEU A 479 -5.68 9.11 14.45
C LEU A 479 -4.73 10.22 13.98
N ALA A 480 -4.56 11.24 14.83
CA ALA A 480 -3.64 12.36 14.66
C ALA A 480 -2.39 12.20 15.55
N PRO A 481 -1.26 12.86 15.21
CA PRO A 481 -0.11 12.90 16.10
C PRO A 481 -0.46 13.35 17.53
N GLY A 482 0.02 12.60 18.51
CA GLY A 482 -0.27 12.81 19.94
C GLY A 482 -1.46 12.00 20.48
N ASP A 483 -2.33 11.48 19.60
CA ASP A 483 -3.51 10.72 20.02
C ASP A 483 -3.11 9.45 20.79
N PRO A 484 -3.74 9.19 21.95
CA PRO A 484 -3.51 7.97 22.70
C PRO A 484 -4.31 6.79 22.12
N VAL A 485 -3.67 5.63 22.04
CA VAL A 485 -4.21 4.39 21.48
C VAL A 485 -3.96 3.21 22.42
N ARG A 486 -4.95 2.32 22.53
CA ARG A 486 -4.88 1.03 23.22
C ARG A 486 -5.40 -0.08 22.31
N PHE A 487 -4.99 -1.30 22.62
CA PHE A 487 -5.35 -2.48 21.85
C PHE A 487 -6.16 -3.46 22.70
N VAL A 488 -7.12 -4.13 22.08
CA VAL A 488 -7.89 -5.21 22.69
C VAL A 488 -7.85 -6.44 21.78
N GLU A 489 -7.45 -7.58 22.34
CA GLU A 489 -7.47 -8.85 21.61
C GLU A 489 -8.92 -9.25 21.31
N ILE A 490 -9.20 -9.56 20.06
CA ILE A 490 -10.48 -10.10 19.61
C ILE A 490 -10.27 -11.39 18.82
N THR A 491 -11.31 -12.20 18.70
CA THR A 491 -11.27 -13.40 17.86
C THR A 491 -11.47 -13.07 16.38
N LEU A 492 -11.05 -13.98 15.49
CA LEU A 492 -11.28 -13.83 14.04
C LEU A 492 -12.79 -13.71 13.73
N ASP A 493 -13.62 -14.53 14.36
CA ASP A 493 -15.08 -14.48 14.20
C ASP A 493 -15.65 -13.13 14.65
N ALA A 494 -15.15 -12.58 15.75
CA ALA A 494 -15.57 -11.26 16.21
C ALA A 494 -15.15 -10.15 15.23
N ALA A 495 -13.94 -10.22 14.66
CA ALA A 495 -13.47 -9.28 13.65
C ALA A 495 -14.36 -9.31 12.39
N ILE A 496 -14.67 -10.51 11.88
CA ILE A 496 -15.56 -10.70 10.72
C ILE A 496 -16.97 -10.18 11.02
N HIS A 497 -17.51 -10.48 12.20
CA HIS A 497 -18.83 -10.00 12.61
C HIS A 497 -18.89 -8.46 12.69
N LEU A 498 -17.88 -7.84 13.33
CA LEU A 498 -17.77 -6.37 13.40
C LEU A 498 -17.64 -5.75 12.01
N ARG A 499 -16.91 -6.39 11.10
CA ARG A 499 -16.78 -5.93 9.71
C ARG A 499 -18.11 -5.97 8.97
N GLN A 500 -18.85 -7.07 9.09
CA GLN A 500 -20.20 -7.19 8.51
C GLN A 500 -21.17 -6.18 9.11
N GLN A 501 -21.09 -5.93 10.41
CA GLN A 501 -21.93 -4.92 11.08
C GLN A 501 -21.62 -3.51 10.55
N ALA A 502 -20.34 -3.16 10.40
CA ALA A 502 -19.94 -1.87 9.85
C ALA A 502 -20.48 -1.66 8.42
N GLU A 503 -20.44 -2.68 7.56
CA GLU A 503 -21.03 -2.59 6.21
C GLU A 503 -22.56 -2.41 6.24
N ARG A 504 -23.27 -3.08 7.18
CA ARG A 504 -24.71 -2.87 7.38
C ARG A 504 -25.02 -1.45 7.84
N ASP A 505 -24.27 -0.94 8.81
CA ASP A 505 -24.45 0.41 9.34
C ASP A 505 -24.25 1.46 8.23
N LEU A 506 -23.27 1.25 7.35
CA LEU A 506 -23.04 2.11 6.19
C LEU A 506 -24.18 2.04 5.18
N ALA A 507 -24.70 0.84 4.90
CA ALA A 507 -25.82 0.67 4.00
C ALA A 507 -27.08 1.35 4.54
N ILE A 508 -27.36 1.24 5.83
CA ILE A 508 -28.47 1.93 6.50
C ILE A 508 -28.31 3.44 6.38
N ALA A 509 -27.12 3.96 6.66
CA ALA A 509 -26.81 5.38 6.49
C ALA A 509 -27.04 5.86 5.04
N ALA A 510 -26.59 5.08 4.06
CA ALA A 510 -26.77 5.40 2.65
C ALA A 510 -28.26 5.46 2.24
N VAL A 511 -29.08 4.52 2.73
CA VAL A 511 -30.54 4.54 2.51
C VAL A 511 -31.18 5.76 3.15
N GLY A 512 -30.76 6.14 4.37
CA GLY A 512 -31.22 7.34 5.05
C GLY A 512 -30.98 8.62 4.23
N ILE A 513 -29.79 8.73 3.61
CA ILE A 513 -29.44 9.84 2.71
C ILE A 513 -30.39 9.86 1.49
N GLN A 514 -30.58 8.72 0.85
CA GLN A 514 -31.42 8.62 -0.36
C GLN A 514 -32.88 8.96 -0.07
N LEU A 515 -33.44 8.51 1.05
CA LEU A 515 -34.82 8.83 1.42
C LEU A 515 -35.02 10.32 1.67
N GLN A 516 -34.07 11.00 2.32
CA GLN A 516 -34.13 12.45 2.50
C GLN A 516 -34.05 13.20 1.17
N GLN A 517 -33.30 12.69 0.19
CA GLN A 517 -33.24 13.25 -1.17
C GLN A 517 -34.52 13.05 -2.00
N LEU A 518 -35.38 12.11 -1.63
CA LEU A 518 -36.65 11.85 -2.34
C LEU A 518 -37.85 12.58 -1.73
N ILE A 519 -37.76 12.99 -0.46
CA ILE A 519 -38.85 13.67 0.28
C ILE A 519 -38.82 15.19 0.06
N LEU A 520 -37.70 15.74 -0.41
CA LEU A 520 -37.47 17.14 -0.79
C LEU A 520 -37.46 17.29 -2.31
#